data_AF-A0A194WDW5-F1
#
_entry.id   AF-A0A194WDW5-F1
#
_cell.length_a   1.000
_cell.length_b   1.000
_cell.length_c   1.000
_cell.angle_alpha   90.00
_cell.angle_beta   90.00
_cell.angle_gamma   90.00
#
_symmetry.space_group_name_H-M   'P 1'
#
loop_
_entity.id
_entity.type
_entity.pdbx_description
1 polymer ?
#
loop_
_entity_poly.entity_id
_entity_poly.type
_entity_poly.pdbx_seq_one_letter_code
_entity_poly.pdbx_strand_id
1 'polypeptide(L)'
;MACHLMDAIGLLASEADAESLQAAMSRLVKKRFSSLILTPVDQIDESKPLARFGVDSMIASELRAWFWTAFKVEGDVPFLDILSPDKSLSTLAGFAGEKLLET
;
A
#
# COMPACT_ATOMS: atom_id res chain seq x y z
N MET A 1 19.61 7.59 2.10
CA MET A 1 18.60 8.32 2.88
C MET A 1 17.84 9.35 2.02
N ALA A 2 18.44 10.46 1.59
CA ALA A 2 17.71 11.52 0.85
C ALA A 2 17.06 11.09 -0.49
N CYS A 3 17.66 10.16 -1.25
CA CYS A 3 17.11 9.71 -2.54
C CYS A 3 15.77 8.96 -2.40
N HIS A 4 15.59 8.14 -1.35
CA HIS A 4 14.40 7.30 -1.20
C HIS A 4 13.16 8.11 -0.80
N LEU A 5 13.37 9.13 0.04
CA LEU A 5 12.32 10.07 0.36
C LEU A 5 11.88 10.87 -0.88
N MET A 6 12.83 11.26 -1.74
CA MET A 6 12.52 11.92 -3.02
C MET A 6 11.64 11.04 -3.94
N ASP A 7 11.93 9.74 -4.03
CA ASP A 7 11.16 8.79 -4.83
C ASP A 7 9.73 8.61 -4.28
N ALA A 8 9.60 8.46 -2.96
CA ALA A 8 8.31 8.37 -2.28
C ALA A 8 7.48 9.67 -2.42
N ILE A 9 8.13 10.84 -2.33
CA ILE A 9 7.50 12.14 -2.61
C ILE A 9 7.00 12.19 -4.05
N GLY A 10 7.77 11.70 -5.01
CA GLY A 10 7.35 11.63 -6.41
C GLY A 10 6.08 10.80 -6.63
N LEU A 11 5.94 9.67 -5.92
CA LEU A 11 4.73 8.84 -5.96
C LEU A 11 3.53 9.53 -5.32
N LEU A 12 3.75 10.17 -4.17
CA LEU A 12 2.72 10.87 -3.40
C LEU A 12 2.32 12.22 -4.00
N ALA A 13 3.11 12.78 -4.94
CA ALA A 13 2.79 14.03 -5.61
C ALA A 13 1.43 13.99 -6.33
N SER A 14 1.01 12.79 -6.78
CA SER A 14 -0.30 12.57 -7.39
C SER A 14 -1.47 12.63 -6.41
N GLU A 15 -1.19 12.61 -5.10
CA GLU A 15 -2.16 12.70 -4.00
C GLU A 15 -1.89 13.94 -3.11
N ALA A 16 -1.24 14.98 -3.65
CA ALA A 16 -0.85 16.18 -2.89
C ALA A 16 -2.02 16.99 -2.33
N ASP A 17 -3.24 16.77 -2.82
CA ASP A 17 -4.49 17.36 -2.32
C ASP A 17 -5.08 16.62 -1.11
N ALA A 18 -4.48 15.50 -0.69
CA ALA A 18 -4.95 14.74 0.45
C ALA A 18 -4.74 15.53 1.77
N GLU A 19 -5.70 15.37 2.69
CA GLU A 19 -5.73 16.10 3.97
C GLU A 19 -4.60 15.69 4.94
N SER A 20 -3.94 14.55 4.69
CA SER A 20 -2.84 14.03 5.50
C SER A 20 -1.99 13.04 4.71
N LEU A 21 -0.78 12.74 5.20
CA LEU A 21 0.05 11.66 4.66
C LEU A 21 -0.68 10.31 4.69
N GLN A 22 -1.40 10.01 5.77
CA GLN A 22 -2.20 8.80 5.88
C GLN A 22 -3.23 8.71 4.74
N ALA A 23 -3.95 9.80 4.47
CA ALA A 23 -4.94 9.85 3.41
C ALA A 23 -4.28 9.70 2.02
N ALA A 24 -3.14 10.34 1.79
CA ALA A 24 -2.37 10.20 0.55
C ALA A 24 -1.91 8.75 0.34
N MET A 25 -1.36 8.12 1.39
CA MET A 25 -0.93 6.72 1.36
C MET A 25 -2.09 5.77 1.09
N SER A 26 -3.22 5.94 1.79
CA SER A 26 -4.43 5.12 1.54
C SER A 26 -4.90 5.25 0.10
N ARG A 27 -5.01 6.47 -0.44
CA ARG A 27 -5.42 6.70 -1.84
C ARG A 27 -4.46 6.05 -2.84
N LEU A 28 -3.15 6.24 -2.66
CA LEU A 28 -2.12 5.68 -3.53
C LEU A 28 -2.13 4.14 -3.51
N VAL A 29 -2.12 3.54 -2.33
CA VAL A 29 -2.14 2.09 -2.14
C VAL A 29 -3.44 1.50 -2.70
N LYS A 30 -4.58 2.18 -2.50
CA LYS A 30 -5.87 1.79 -3.07
C LYS A 30 -5.90 1.81 -4.59
N LYS A 31 -5.37 2.86 -5.21
CA LYS A 31 -5.24 2.93 -6.68
C LYS A 31 -4.34 1.82 -7.22
N ARG A 32 -3.20 1.55 -6.57
CA ARG A 32 -2.32 0.44 -6.96
C ARG A 32 -3.03 -0.91 -6.83
N PHE A 33 -3.69 -1.15 -5.71
CA PHE A 33 -4.41 -2.39 -5.45
C PHE A 33 -5.55 -2.60 -6.45
N SER A 34 -6.33 -1.57 -6.73
CA SER A 34 -7.37 -1.54 -7.78
C SER A 34 -6.85 -2.03 -9.13
N SER A 35 -5.72 -1.49 -9.57
CA SER A 35 -5.09 -1.91 -10.83
C SER A 35 -4.59 -3.35 -10.77
N LEU A 36 -4.11 -3.83 -9.61
CA LEU A 36 -3.56 -5.17 -9.46
C LEU A 36 -4.63 -6.26 -9.52
N ILE A 37 -5.78 -6.03 -8.88
CA ILE A 37 -6.88 -7.00 -8.83
C ILE A 37 -7.96 -6.75 -9.89
N LEU A 38 -7.74 -5.81 -10.81
CA LEU A 38 -8.66 -5.43 -11.88
C LEU A 38 -10.08 -5.07 -11.39
N THR A 39 -10.16 -4.47 -10.20
CA THR A 39 -11.42 -4.06 -9.57
C THR A 39 -11.50 -2.54 -9.53
N PRO A 40 -12.60 -1.91 -9.96
CA PRO A 40 -12.75 -0.45 -9.90
C PRO A 40 -12.48 0.11 -8.50
N VAL A 41 -11.78 1.24 -8.42
CA VAL A 41 -11.30 1.82 -7.16
C VAL A 41 -12.45 2.15 -6.20
N ASP A 42 -13.61 2.53 -6.72
CA ASP A 42 -14.84 2.82 -5.97
C ASP A 42 -15.50 1.56 -5.37
N GLN A 43 -15.16 0.37 -5.86
CA GLN A 43 -15.64 -0.91 -5.33
C GLN A 43 -14.73 -1.50 -4.24
N ILE A 44 -13.58 -0.88 -3.99
CA ILE A 44 -12.66 -1.30 -2.94
C ILE A 44 -13.00 -0.57 -1.64
N ASP A 45 -13.41 -1.34 -0.64
CA ASP A 45 -13.48 -0.89 0.75
C ASP A 45 -12.17 -1.27 1.45
N GLU A 46 -11.34 -0.27 1.71
CA GLU A 46 -10.00 -0.41 2.29
C GLU A 46 -9.99 -0.91 3.75
N SER A 47 -11.15 -0.90 4.42
CA SER A 47 -11.32 -1.47 5.75
C SER A 47 -11.58 -2.98 5.73
N LYS A 48 -12.02 -3.55 4.59
CA LYS A 48 -12.29 -4.97 4.47
C LYS A 48 -10.99 -5.78 4.35
N PRO A 49 -10.99 -7.03 4.83
CA PRO A 49 -9.84 -7.89 4.67
C PRO A 49 -9.50 -8.17 3.20
N LEU A 50 -8.21 -8.24 2.89
CA LEU A 50 -7.67 -8.51 1.55
C LEU A 50 -8.18 -9.84 0.99
N ALA A 51 -8.35 -10.85 1.85
CA ALA A 51 -8.92 -12.15 1.49
C ALA A 51 -10.32 -12.05 0.85
N ARG A 52 -11.11 -11.00 1.16
CA ARG A 52 -12.43 -10.76 0.55
C ARG A 52 -12.36 -10.35 -0.92
N PHE A 53 -11.19 -9.90 -1.37
CA PHE A 53 -10.95 -9.47 -2.75
C PHE A 53 -10.25 -10.57 -3.58
N GLY A 54 -10.16 -11.80 -3.07
CA GLY A 54 -9.52 -12.90 -3.78
C GLY A 54 -8.01 -12.80 -3.83
N VAL A 55 -7.38 -12.09 -2.88
CA VAL A 55 -5.92 -12.02 -2.79
C VAL A 55 -5.35 -13.43 -2.54
N ASP A 56 -4.58 -13.89 -3.52
CA ASP A 56 -3.86 -15.15 -3.50
C ASP A 56 -2.34 -14.92 -3.37
N SER A 57 -1.56 -16.00 -3.42
CA SER A 57 -0.10 -15.93 -3.32
C SER A 57 0.57 -15.08 -4.42
N MET A 58 0.01 -15.06 -5.63
CA MET A 58 0.57 -14.29 -6.75
C MET A 58 0.32 -12.80 -6.54
N ILE A 59 -0.92 -12.42 -6.22
CA ILE A 59 -1.31 -11.04 -5.91
C ILE A 59 -0.54 -10.54 -4.68
N ALA A 60 -0.44 -11.35 -3.62
CA ALA A 60 0.30 -10.99 -2.41
C ALA A 60 1.79 -10.76 -2.69
N SER A 61 2.40 -11.58 -3.56
CA SER A 61 3.81 -11.42 -3.94
C SER A 61 4.05 -10.13 -4.72
N GLU A 62 3.18 -9.83 -5.69
CA GLU A 62 3.26 -8.61 -6.51
C GLU A 62 3.00 -7.35 -5.68
N LEU A 63 2.02 -7.39 -4.76
CA LEU A 63 1.75 -6.28 -3.85
C LEU A 63 2.95 -6.02 -2.93
N ARG A 64 3.54 -7.08 -2.35
CA ARG A 64 4.74 -6.98 -1.50
C ARG A 64 5.93 -6.41 -2.27
N ALA A 65 6.19 -6.91 -3.49
CA ALA A 65 7.28 -6.44 -4.34
C ALA A 65 7.10 -4.95 -4.70
N TRP A 66 5.86 -4.53 -4.93
CA TRP A 66 5.56 -3.12 -5.18
C TRP A 66 5.85 -2.25 -3.96
N PHE A 67 5.44 -2.64 -2.75
CA PHE A 67 5.76 -1.87 -1.52
C PHE A 67 7.28 -1.65 -1.36
N TRP A 68 8.08 -2.70 -1.59
CA TRP A 68 9.53 -2.61 -1.57
C TRP A 68 10.06 -1.65 -2.64
N THR A 69 9.53 -1.73 -3.86
CA THR A 69 9.99 -0.89 -4.98
C THR A 69 9.62 0.58 -4.78
N ALA A 70 8.39 0.83 -4.32
CA ALA A 70 7.80 2.15 -4.19
C ALA A 70 8.35 2.95 -3.01
N PHE A 71 8.49 2.32 -1.85
CA PHE A 71 8.77 3.04 -0.61
C PHE A 71 10.12 2.67 0.02
N LYS A 72 10.80 1.63 -0.50
CA LYS A 72 12.08 1.14 0.04
C LYS A 72 12.03 0.91 1.55
N VAL A 73 10.84 0.59 2.06
CA VAL A 73 10.58 0.34 3.47
C VAL A 73 11.43 -0.85 3.89
N GLU A 74 12.51 -0.57 4.61
CA GLU A 74 13.38 -1.56 5.25
C GLU A 74 12.62 -2.17 6.43
N GLY A 75 11.77 -3.13 6.11
CA GLY A 75 10.89 -3.81 7.05
C GLY A 75 9.90 -4.63 6.25
N ASP A 76 10.19 -5.91 6.10
CA ASP A 76 9.37 -6.84 5.32
C ASP A 76 7.91 -6.70 5.72
N VAL A 77 7.04 -6.16 4.84
CA VAL A 77 5.62 -6.46 4.92
C VAL A 77 5.53 -7.99 4.88
N PRO A 78 5.18 -8.68 5.99
CA PRO A 78 5.35 -10.11 6.02
C PRO A 78 4.43 -10.73 4.97
N PHE A 79 4.93 -11.66 4.18
CA PHE A 79 4.11 -12.26 3.12
C PHE A 79 2.84 -12.92 3.69
N LEU A 80 2.98 -13.60 4.83
CA LEU A 80 1.85 -14.22 5.55
C LEU A 80 0.87 -13.19 6.11
N ASP A 81 1.33 -11.98 6.42
CA ASP A 81 0.49 -10.90 6.88
C ASP A 81 -0.46 -10.43 5.77
N ILE A 82 0.00 -10.39 4.51
CA ILE A 82 -0.84 -10.02 3.36
C ILE A 82 -1.92 -11.08 3.10
N LEU A 83 -1.60 -12.36 3.33
CA LEU A 83 -2.51 -13.49 3.20
C LEU A 83 -3.40 -13.71 4.44
N SER A 84 -3.18 -12.95 5.52
CA SER A 84 -3.94 -13.09 6.75
C SER A 84 -5.42 -12.76 6.51
N PRO A 85 -6.36 -13.53 7.10
CA PRO A 85 -7.80 -13.31 6.94
C PRO A 85 -8.28 -11.95 7.46
N ASP A 86 -7.47 -11.26 8.27
CA ASP A 86 -7.83 -10.01 8.94
C ASP A 86 -7.05 -8.79 8.43
N LYS A 87 -6.05 -8.97 7.55
CA LYS A 87 -5.27 -7.84 7.05
C LYS A 87 -6.09 -7.04 6.05
N SER A 88 -6.15 -5.72 6.24
CA SER A 88 -6.85 -4.79 5.35
C SER A 88 -5.89 -3.88 4.59
N LEU A 89 -6.38 -3.21 3.55
CA LEU A 89 -5.56 -2.28 2.79
C LEU A 89 -5.20 -1.02 3.60
N SER A 90 -6.10 -0.55 4.46
CA SER A 90 -5.86 0.59 5.34
C SER A 90 -4.72 0.33 6.33
N THR A 91 -4.63 -0.88 6.90
CA THR A 91 -3.54 -1.25 7.81
C THR A 91 -2.19 -1.33 7.10
N LEU A 92 -2.15 -1.81 5.85
CA LEU A 92 -0.92 -1.82 5.04
C LEU A 92 -0.47 -0.41 4.66
N ALA A 93 -1.40 0.46 4.26
CA ALA A 93 -1.10 1.83 3.92
C ALA A 93 -0.56 2.62 5.14
N GLY A 94 -1.15 2.41 6.32
CA GLY A 94 -0.67 2.97 7.58
C GLY A 94 0.76 2.52 7.90
N PHE A 95 1.02 1.21 7.85
CA PHE A 95 2.36 0.66 8.08
C PHE A 95 3.42 1.28 7.14
N ALA A 96 3.11 1.39 5.85
CA ALA A 96 4.02 2.01 4.89
C ALA A 96 4.25 3.51 5.18
N GLY A 97 3.21 4.23 5.61
CA GLY A 97 3.31 5.64 5.99
C GLY A 97 4.16 5.86 7.25
N GLU A 98 3.98 5.04 8.27
CA GLU A 98 4.80 5.07 9.50
C GLU A 98 6.27 4.81 9.18
N LYS A 99 6.56 3.80 8.36
CA LYS A 99 7.93 3.46 7.98
C LYS A 99 8.64 4.54 7.16
N LEU A 100 7.90 5.27 6.32
CA LEU A 100 8.44 6.44 5.60
C LEU A 100 8.86 7.56 6.54
N LEU A 101 8.19 7.74 7.69
CA LEU A 101 8.53 8.75 8.70
C LEU A 101 9.71 8.34 9.58
N GLU A 102 9.98 7.03 9.69
CA GLU A 102 11.13 6.48 10.42
C GLU A 102 12.45 6.52 9.62
N THR A 103 12.41 6.84 8.32
CA THR A 103 13.55 6.88 7.39
C THR A 103 14.21 8.26 7.32
#